data_AF-A0A9P1C0V5-F1
#
_entry.id   AF-A0A9P1C0V5-F1
#
_cell.length_a   1.000
_cell.length_b   1.000
_cell.length_c   1.000
_cell.angle_alpha   90.00
_cell.angle_beta   90.00
_cell.angle_gamma   90.00
#
_symmetry.space_group_name_H-M   'P 1'
#
loop_
_entity.id
_entity.type
_entity.pdbx_description
1 polymer ?
#
loop_
_entity_poly.entity_id
_entity_poly.type
_entity_poly.pdbx_seq_one_letter_code
_entity_poly.pdbx_strand_id
1 'polypeptide(L)'
;MHNINLGFAQVACGSALLLLTELNFFGDIAAMSFQDRLVVAYKDFKAWCRMNKIYCSHGLFTPNSVYKEKTLGAHISSKAYNCRVLISWLSSCYAIVVSGTFEPGRLLGLWLSENDQEWPEHEMIYPTAIAMNALSRNMWLVETSPRYLTGEQAESIYQTGMLFLRTHILLTQLAGRFGLLFWVLIPKLHVSVKGPIDGVLKDPV
;
A
#
# COMPACT_ATOMS: atom_id res chain seq x y z
N MET A 1 -16.08 14.13 -1.13
CA MET A 1 -16.41 12.73 -0.81
C MET A 1 -15.52 12.25 0.33
N HIS A 2 -16.09 11.83 1.46
CA HIS A 2 -15.34 11.11 2.49
C HIS A 2 -15.04 9.70 1.96
N ASN A 3 -13.76 9.39 1.78
CA ASN A 3 -13.35 8.06 1.33
C ASN A 3 -13.54 7.09 2.50
N ILE A 4 -14.57 6.24 2.44
CA ILE A 4 -14.94 5.28 3.51
C ILE A 4 -13.80 4.28 3.79
N ASN A 5 -12.78 4.20 2.94
CA ASN A 5 -11.76 3.16 2.99
C ASN A 5 -10.33 3.67 3.24
N LEU A 6 -10.15 4.79 3.95
CA LEU A 6 -8.81 5.31 4.24
C LEU A 6 -7.93 4.29 4.97
N GLY A 7 -8.47 3.55 5.95
CA GLY A 7 -7.73 2.51 6.67
C GLY A 7 -7.20 1.41 5.74
N PHE A 8 -8.06 0.88 4.87
CA PHE A 8 -7.68 -0.08 3.84
C PHE A 8 -6.60 0.47 2.92
N ALA A 9 -6.75 1.70 2.45
CA ALA A 9 -5.79 2.32 1.54
C ALA A 9 -4.41 2.45 2.17
N GLN A 10 -4.36 2.84 3.45
CA GLN A 10 -3.10 3.01 4.17
C GLN A 10 -2.41 1.67 4.47
N VAL A 11 -3.16 0.64 4.86
CA VAL A 11 -2.64 -0.72 5.07
C VAL A 11 -2.16 -1.33 3.75
N ALA A 12 -2.95 -1.22 2.68
CA ALA A 12 -2.58 -1.70 1.36
C ALA A 12 -1.29 -1.04 0.86
N CYS A 13 -1.19 0.29 0.95
CA CYS A 13 0.04 1.00 0.57
C CYS A 13 1.25 0.57 1.41
N GLY A 14 1.10 0.50 2.74
CA GLY A 14 2.19 0.14 3.64
C GLY A 14 2.68 -1.30 3.39
N SER A 15 1.75 -2.24 3.29
CA SER A 15 2.06 -3.66 3.06
C SER A 15 2.68 -3.91 1.69
N ALA A 16 2.14 -3.29 0.64
CA ALA A 16 2.66 -3.41 -0.72
C ALA A 16 4.06 -2.77 -0.86
N LEU A 17 4.27 -1.59 -0.26
CA LEU A 17 5.57 -0.93 -0.27
C LEU A 17 6.62 -1.74 0.52
N LEU A 18 6.26 -2.26 1.69
CA LEU A 18 7.15 -3.07 2.52
C LEU A 18 7.55 -4.36 1.80
N LEU A 19 6.59 -5.08 1.22
CA LEU A 19 6.86 -6.30 0.46
C LEU A 19 7.82 -6.05 -0.70
N LEU A 20 7.58 -5.02 -1.53
CA LEU A 20 8.53 -4.68 -2.60
C LEU A 20 9.93 -4.34 -2.06
N THR A 21 9.99 -3.63 -0.94
CA THR A 21 11.27 -3.26 -0.32
C THR A 21 12.03 -4.50 0.17
N GLU A 22 11.35 -5.44 0.83
CA GLU A 22 11.89 -6.72 1.31
C GLU A 22 12.29 -7.69 0.19
N LEU A 23 11.83 -7.44 -1.03
CA LEU A 23 12.12 -8.23 -2.21
C LEU A 23 13.18 -7.60 -3.13
N ASN A 24 14.09 -6.79 -2.57
CA ASN A 24 15.16 -6.11 -3.31
C ASN A 24 14.70 -5.16 -4.44
N PHE A 25 13.39 -4.85 -4.54
CA PHE A 25 12.86 -4.13 -5.70
C PHE A 25 13.38 -2.69 -5.80
N PHE A 26 13.64 -2.07 -4.65
CA PHE A 26 14.16 -0.69 -4.56
C PHE A 26 15.66 -0.65 -4.22
N GLY A 27 16.37 -1.76 -4.46
CA GLY A 27 17.81 -1.88 -4.21
C GLY A 27 18.15 -3.09 -3.34
N ASP A 28 19.44 -3.43 -3.33
CA ASP A 28 19.99 -4.59 -2.64
C ASP A 28 19.88 -4.50 -1.11
N ILE A 29 19.25 -5.50 -0.49
CA ILE A 29 19.18 -5.67 0.97
C ILE A 29 20.57 -5.81 1.61
N ALA A 30 21.52 -6.45 0.92
CA ALA A 30 22.85 -6.66 1.45
C ALA A 30 23.70 -5.38 1.46
N ALA A 31 23.52 -4.52 0.45
CA ALA A 31 24.29 -3.28 0.31
C ALA A 31 23.60 -2.04 0.89
N MET A 32 22.26 -2.04 1.01
CA MET A 32 21.49 -0.84 1.36
C MET A 32 20.65 -1.03 2.63
N SER A 33 20.70 -0.01 3.50
CA SER A 33 19.81 0.02 4.66
C SER A 33 18.34 0.10 4.22
N PHE A 34 17.43 -0.32 5.10
CA PHE A 34 15.99 -0.21 4.84
C PHE A 34 15.57 1.25 4.55
N GLN A 35 16.17 2.22 5.26
CA GLN A 35 15.92 3.64 5.03
C GLN A 35 16.38 4.10 3.65
N ASP A 36 17.53 3.63 3.16
CA ASP A 36 18.04 4.01 1.84
C ASP A 36 17.16 3.44 0.72
N ARG A 37 16.69 2.20 0.86
CA ARG A 37 15.73 1.60 -0.08
C ARG A 37 14.40 2.37 -0.12
N LEU A 38 13.92 2.85 1.03
CA LEU A 38 12.75 3.74 1.07
C LEU A 38 12.99 5.10 0.39
N VAL A 39 14.22 5.64 0.46
CA VAL A 39 14.60 6.85 -0.27
C VAL A 39 14.57 6.61 -1.78
N VAL A 40 15.08 5.46 -2.25
CA VAL A 40 14.99 5.06 -3.67
C VAL A 40 13.54 4.92 -4.10
N ALA A 41 12.73 4.22 -3.31
CA ALA A 41 11.30 4.07 -3.56
C ALA A 41 10.59 5.43 -3.68
N TYR A 42 10.92 6.39 -2.81
CA TYR A 42 10.37 7.74 -2.88
C TYR A 42 10.82 8.50 -4.13
N LYS A 43 12.10 8.41 -4.51
CA LYS A 43 12.60 9.04 -5.74
C LYS A 43 11.88 8.50 -6.98
N ASP A 44 11.68 7.19 -7.04
CA ASP A 44 10.88 6.57 -8.10
C ASP A 44 9.43 7.06 -8.09
N PHE A 45 8.78 7.08 -6.92
CA PHE A 45 7.44 7.62 -6.76
C PHE A 45 7.31 9.05 -7.31
N LYS A 46 8.29 9.92 -7.01
CA LYS A 46 8.30 11.30 -7.52
C LYS A 46 8.59 11.35 -9.02
N ALA A 47 9.41 10.46 -9.57
CA ALA A 47 9.62 10.33 -11.01
C ALA A 47 8.30 9.93 -11.71
N TRP A 48 7.63 8.89 -11.21
CA TRP A 48 6.34 8.45 -11.72
C TRP A 48 5.27 9.54 -11.66
N CYS A 49 5.19 10.29 -10.56
CA CYS A 49 4.28 11.43 -10.45
C CYS A 49 4.54 12.49 -11.52
N ARG A 50 5.81 12.81 -11.82
CA ARG A 50 6.18 13.77 -12.86
C ARG A 50 5.80 13.27 -14.25
N MET A 51 6.10 12.00 -14.56
CA MET A 51 5.75 11.38 -15.84
C MET A 51 4.24 11.43 -16.11
N ASN A 52 3.43 11.17 -15.08
CA ASN A 52 1.98 11.15 -15.16
C ASN A 52 1.32 12.53 -14.93
N LYS A 53 2.12 13.59 -14.74
CA LYS A 53 1.63 14.95 -14.43
C LYS A 53 0.71 15.00 -13.20
N ILE A 54 0.98 14.17 -12.20
CA ILE A 54 0.21 14.10 -10.95
C ILE A 54 0.93 14.90 -9.87
N TYR A 55 0.21 15.84 -9.25
CA TYR A 55 0.70 16.51 -8.05
C TYR A 55 0.38 15.68 -6.80
N CYS A 56 1.38 15.41 -5.97
CA CYS A 56 1.18 14.72 -4.70
C CYS A 56 2.13 15.28 -3.63
N SER A 57 1.55 15.67 -2.49
CA SER A 57 2.24 16.31 -1.36
C SER A 57 2.74 15.31 -0.31
N HIS A 58 2.74 14.02 -0.62
CA HIS A 58 3.25 13.01 0.30
C HIS A 58 4.75 13.22 0.56
N GLY A 59 5.13 13.19 1.83
CA GLY A 59 6.51 13.36 2.28
C GLY A 59 7.38 12.15 1.99
N LEU A 60 8.67 12.25 2.31
CA LEU A 60 9.63 11.15 2.17
C LEU A 60 9.18 9.91 2.95
N PHE A 61 9.39 8.73 2.37
CA PHE A 61 9.17 7.47 3.08
C PHE A 61 10.25 7.26 4.14
N THR A 62 9.82 7.08 5.38
CA THR A 62 10.67 6.71 6.53
C THR A 62 10.21 5.37 7.10
N PRO A 63 11.06 4.60 7.80
CA PRO A 63 10.68 3.36 8.45
C PRO A 63 9.43 3.54 9.33
N ASN A 64 9.42 4.58 10.15
CA ASN A 64 8.28 4.93 11.02
C ASN A 64 6.99 5.27 10.25
N SER A 65 7.12 5.71 8.99
CA SER A 65 5.98 6.00 8.14
C SER A 65 5.40 4.76 7.47
N VAL A 66 6.16 3.66 7.33
CA VAL A 66 5.78 2.44 6.59
C VAL A 66 5.48 1.28 7.53
N TYR A 67 6.23 1.16 8.62
CA TYR A 67 6.10 0.08 9.59
C TYR A 67 6.02 0.64 11.01
N LYS A 68 4.98 0.24 11.74
CA LYS A 68 4.80 0.59 13.15
C LYS A 68 4.81 -0.67 13.98
N GLU A 69 6.01 -1.07 14.37
CA GLU A 69 6.34 -2.26 15.16
C GLU A 69 5.38 -2.47 16.33
N LYS A 70 5.08 -1.41 17.08
CA LYS A 70 4.31 -1.50 18.34
C LYS A 70 2.80 -1.59 18.18
N THR A 71 2.22 -1.30 17.02
CA THR A 71 0.78 -0.99 16.97
C THR A 71 0.00 -1.53 15.80
N LEU A 72 0.53 -1.57 14.57
CA LEU A 72 -0.33 -1.70 13.37
C LEU A 72 0.24 -2.55 12.23
N GLY A 73 1.47 -3.06 12.34
CA GLY A 73 2.14 -3.72 11.21
C GLY A 73 2.51 -2.71 10.11
N ALA A 74 2.40 -3.14 8.85
CA ALA A 74 2.74 -2.32 7.68
C ALA A 74 1.60 -1.35 7.33
N HIS A 75 1.83 -0.04 7.51
CA HIS A 75 0.83 1.02 7.35
C HIS A 75 1.48 2.33 6.94
N ILE A 76 0.95 2.98 5.90
CA ILE A 76 1.40 4.34 5.52
C ILE A 76 0.44 5.42 6.01
N SER A 77 0.89 6.29 6.92
CA SER A 77 0.07 7.40 7.40
C SER A 77 0.00 8.52 6.37
N SER A 78 -1.13 8.66 5.68
CA SER A 78 -1.28 9.62 4.59
C SER A 78 -2.73 10.08 4.41
N LYS A 79 -2.92 11.25 3.77
CA LYS A 79 -4.25 11.78 3.41
C LYS A 79 -4.88 10.91 2.31
N ALA A 80 -6.21 10.88 2.24
CA ALA A 80 -6.94 10.03 1.28
C ALA A 80 -6.50 10.22 -0.17
N TYR A 81 -6.35 11.47 -0.62
CA TYR A 81 -5.85 11.78 -1.97
C TYR A 81 -4.44 11.21 -2.20
N ASN A 82 -3.52 11.44 -1.28
CA ASN A 82 -2.15 10.94 -1.39
C ASN A 82 -2.10 9.40 -1.38
N CYS A 83 -2.94 8.73 -0.58
CA CYS A 83 -3.06 7.26 -0.60
C CYS A 83 -3.51 6.76 -1.97
N ARG A 84 -4.46 7.40 -2.62
CA ARG A 84 -4.91 7.02 -3.96
C ARG A 84 -3.79 7.10 -4.98
N VAL A 85 -3.00 8.17 -4.92
CA VAL A 85 -1.83 8.33 -5.80
C VAL A 85 -0.79 7.24 -5.52
N LEU A 86 -0.53 6.92 -4.26
CA LEU A 86 0.37 5.82 -3.87
C LEU A 86 -0.14 4.45 -4.35
N ILE A 87 -1.45 4.18 -4.24
CA ILE A 87 -2.06 2.94 -4.74
C ILE A 87 -1.84 2.80 -6.24
N SER A 88 -2.02 3.89 -7.00
CA SER A 88 -1.82 3.89 -8.45
C SER A 88 -0.36 3.62 -8.82
N TRP A 89 0.57 4.28 -8.12
CA TRP A 89 2.01 4.06 -8.30
C TRP A 89 2.42 2.63 -7.93
N LEU A 90 2.03 2.13 -6.76
CA LEU A 90 2.35 0.77 -6.32
C LEU A 90 1.72 -0.28 -7.25
N SER A 91 0.49 -0.07 -7.71
CA SER A 91 -0.11 -0.95 -8.72
C SER A 91 0.72 -1.01 -10.00
N SER A 92 1.32 0.11 -10.43
CA SER A 92 2.24 0.14 -11.57
C SER A 92 3.55 -0.59 -11.27
N CYS A 93 4.12 -0.42 -10.07
CA CYS A 93 5.30 -1.18 -9.63
C CYS A 93 5.06 -2.70 -9.68
N TYR A 94 3.92 -3.16 -9.16
CA TYR A 94 3.58 -4.58 -9.19
C TYR A 94 3.31 -5.10 -10.60
N ALA A 95 2.73 -4.28 -11.48
CA ALA A 95 2.56 -4.66 -12.88
C ALA A 95 3.94 -4.90 -13.55
N ILE A 96 4.91 -4.02 -13.28
CA ILE A 96 6.30 -4.15 -13.73
C ILE A 96 6.96 -5.44 -13.21
N VAL A 97 6.81 -5.73 -11.92
CA VAL A 97 7.37 -6.96 -11.32
C VAL A 97 6.76 -8.21 -11.96
N VAL A 98 5.44 -8.24 -12.13
CA VAL A 98 4.73 -9.39 -12.73
C VAL A 98 5.06 -9.57 -14.21
N SER A 99 5.23 -8.49 -14.96
CA SER A 99 5.58 -8.58 -16.38
C SER A 99 7.07 -8.84 -16.62
N GLY A 100 7.92 -8.62 -15.61
CA GLY A 100 9.37 -8.69 -15.77
C GLY A 100 9.91 -7.65 -16.75
N THR A 101 9.25 -6.50 -16.87
CA THR A 101 9.59 -5.47 -17.87
C THR A 101 10.02 -4.16 -17.22
N PHE A 102 10.89 -3.41 -17.90
CA PHE A 102 11.26 -2.06 -17.47
C PHE A 102 10.36 -0.98 -18.08
N GLU A 103 10.11 0.08 -17.32
CA GLU A 103 9.41 1.28 -17.80
C GLU A 103 10.41 2.45 -17.90
N PRO A 104 10.65 3.01 -19.10
CA PRO A 104 11.57 4.13 -19.27
C PRO A 104 11.20 5.34 -18.41
N GLY A 105 12.19 5.94 -17.74
CA GLY A 105 12.01 7.10 -16.86
C GLY A 105 11.67 6.77 -15.41
N ARG A 106 11.41 5.49 -15.10
CA ARG A 106 11.38 4.97 -13.72
C ARG A 106 12.80 4.67 -13.24
N LEU A 107 13.01 4.73 -11.93
CA LEU A 107 14.27 4.31 -11.31
C LEU A 107 14.26 2.81 -10.97
N LEU A 108 13.13 2.13 -11.22
CA LEU A 108 12.90 0.73 -10.89
C LEU A 108 13.60 -0.19 -11.84
N GLY A 109 14.15 -1.27 -11.31
CA GLY A 109 14.73 -2.34 -12.11
C GLY A 109 16.01 -1.95 -12.86
N LEU A 110 16.41 -0.67 -12.91
CA LEU A 110 17.73 -0.27 -13.41
C LEU A 110 18.83 -1.03 -12.67
N TRP A 111 18.75 -1.09 -11.34
CA TRP A 111 19.68 -1.88 -10.55
C TRP A 111 19.62 -3.38 -10.89
N LEU A 112 18.42 -3.96 -11.01
CA LEU A 112 18.27 -5.39 -11.38
C LEU A 112 18.90 -5.67 -12.75
N SER A 113 18.64 -4.80 -13.74
CA SER A 113 19.18 -4.91 -15.09
C SER A 113 20.69 -4.68 -15.16
N GLU A 114 21.22 -3.71 -14.42
CA GLU A 114 22.64 -3.36 -14.41
C GLU A 114 23.49 -4.42 -13.69
N ASN A 115 22.89 -5.21 -12.80
CA ASN A 115 23.56 -6.21 -11.98
C ASN A 115 23.16 -7.65 -12.33
N ASP A 116 22.46 -7.84 -13.46
CA ASP A 116 21.99 -9.15 -13.95
C ASP A 116 21.25 -9.97 -12.86
N GLN A 117 20.40 -9.28 -12.10
CA GLN A 117 19.64 -9.88 -11.01
C GLN A 117 18.26 -10.34 -11.50
N GLU A 118 17.82 -11.49 -11.01
CA GLU A 118 16.50 -12.01 -11.28
C GLU A 118 15.41 -11.14 -10.63
N TRP A 119 14.24 -11.10 -11.27
CA TRP A 119 13.06 -10.47 -10.68
C TRP A 119 12.66 -11.23 -9.42
N PRO A 120 12.22 -10.53 -8.36
CA PRO A 120 11.88 -11.21 -7.13
C PRO A 120 10.72 -12.17 -7.34
N GLU A 121 10.87 -13.39 -6.82
CA GLU A 121 9.80 -14.37 -6.74
C GLU A 121 9.30 -14.47 -5.30
N HIS A 122 7.99 -14.27 -5.10
CA HIS A 122 7.36 -14.45 -3.80
C HIS A 122 5.87 -14.74 -3.98
N GLU A 123 5.32 -15.68 -3.22
CA GLU A 123 3.92 -16.15 -3.35
C GLU A 123 2.89 -15.03 -3.20
N MET A 124 3.24 -13.99 -2.45
CA MET A 124 2.38 -12.80 -2.24
C MET A 124 2.44 -11.77 -3.38
N ILE A 125 3.36 -11.86 -4.35
CA ILE A 125 3.48 -10.87 -5.44
C ILE A 125 2.20 -10.83 -6.29
N TYR A 126 1.78 -11.97 -6.83
CA TYR A 126 0.61 -12.04 -7.69
C TYR A 126 -0.69 -11.61 -6.98
N PRO A 127 -1.02 -12.13 -5.79
CA PRO A 127 -2.17 -11.64 -5.03
C PRO A 127 -2.06 -10.14 -4.71
N THR A 128 -0.88 -9.64 -4.36
CA THR A 128 -0.69 -8.20 -4.10
C THR A 128 -0.94 -7.36 -5.36
N ALA A 129 -0.40 -7.79 -6.51
CA ALA A 129 -0.61 -7.11 -7.79
C ALA A 129 -2.10 -7.02 -8.14
N ILE A 130 -2.84 -8.13 -7.98
CA ILE A 130 -4.29 -8.17 -8.21
C ILE A 130 -5.01 -7.22 -7.27
N ALA A 131 -4.70 -7.25 -5.97
CA ALA A 131 -5.34 -6.38 -4.98
C ALA A 131 -5.07 -4.89 -5.27
N MET A 132 -3.82 -4.53 -5.57
CA MET A 132 -3.44 -3.14 -5.85
C MET A 132 -4.06 -2.63 -7.16
N ASN A 133 -4.10 -3.46 -8.21
CA ASN A 133 -4.77 -3.10 -9.46
C ASN A 133 -6.28 -2.92 -9.29
N ALA A 134 -6.94 -3.86 -8.61
CA ALA A 134 -8.37 -3.80 -8.32
C ALA A 134 -8.72 -2.56 -7.50
N LEU A 135 -7.93 -2.26 -6.45
CA LEU A 135 -8.14 -1.08 -5.62
C LEU A 135 -7.91 0.23 -6.39
N SER A 136 -6.83 0.29 -7.18
CA SER A 136 -6.52 1.45 -8.03
C SER A 136 -7.66 1.74 -9.00
N ARG A 137 -8.12 0.72 -9.73
CA ARG A 137 -9.22 0.81 -10.67
C ARG A 137 -10.53 1.19 -9.98
N ASN A 138 -10.85 0.58 -8.85
CA ASN A 138 -12.05 0.90 -8.09
C ASN A 138 -12.07 2.38 -7.65
N MET A 139 -10.95 2.88 -7.11
CA MET A 139 -10.84 4.28 -6.72
C MET A 139 -10.99 5.24 -7.89
N TRP A 140 -10.41 4.91 -9.04
CA TRP A 140 -10.55 5.70 -10.26
C TRP A 140 -11.99 5.72 -10.78
N LEU A 141 -12.66 4.56 -10.83
CA LEU A 141 -14.06 4.48 -11.24
C LEU A 141 -14.95 5.33 -10.33
N VAL A 142 -14.83 5.16 -9.01
CA VAL A 142 -15.65 5.92 -8.04
C VAL A 142 -15.43 7.43 -8.15
N GLU A 143 -14.22 7.88 -8.47
CA GLU A 143 -13.91 9.31 -8.61
C GLU A 143 -14.42 9.91 -9.91
N THR A 144 -14.28 9.17 -11.02
CA THR A 144 -14.62 9.65 -12.36
C THR A 144 -16.08 9.44 -12.71
N SER A 145 -16.79 8.58 -11.97
CA SER A 145 -18.19 8.31 -12.18
C SER A 145 -19.08 9.52 -11.87
N PRO A 146 -20.16 9.73 -12.65
CA PRO A 146 -21.17 10.73 -12.35
C PRO A 146 -21.90 10.39 -11.03
N ARG A 147 -22.62 11.38 -10.48
CA ARG A 147 -23.42 11.21 -9.27
C ARG A 147 -24.45 10.08 -9.37
N TYR A 148 -25.01 9.87 -10.56
CA TYR A 148 -25.99 8.83 -10.85
C TYR A 148 -25.35 7.81 -11.79
N LEU A 149 -25.18 6.59 -11.30
CA LEU A 149 -24.54 5.52 -12.05
C LEU A 149 -25.53 4.86 -12.99
N THR A 150 -25.06 4.48 -14.17
CA THR A 150 -25.74 3.46 -14.97
C THR A 150 -25.60 2.09 -14.30
N GLY A 151 -26.45 1.12 -14.68
CA GLY A 151 -26.32 -0.25 -14.18
C GLY A 151 -24.93 -0.85 -14.42
N GLU A 152 -24.36 -0.60 -15.60
CA GLU A 152 -23.01 -1.05 -15.98
C GLU A 152 -21.90 -0.41 -15.12
N GLN A 153 -22.00 0.91 -14.86
CA GLN A 153 -21.02 1.60 -14.01
C GLN A 153 -21.08 1.09 -12.56
N ALA A 154 -22.29 0.91 -12.03
CA ALA A 154 -22.49 0.36 -10.69
C ALA A 154 -21.92 -1.07 -10.59
N GLU A 155 -22.18 -1.91 -11.59
CA GLU A 155 -21.64 -3.27 -11.66
C GLU A 155 -20.11 -3.27 -11.73
N SER A 156 -19.50 -2.39 -12.55
CA SER A 156 -18.04 -2.30 -12.66
C SER A 156 -17.37 -1.88 -11.35
N ILE A 157 -17.94 -0.89 -10.65
CA ILE A 157 -17.48 -0.47 -9.33
C ILE A 157 -17.64 -1.62 -8.32
N TYR A 158 -18.78 -2.31 -8.33
CA TYR A 158 -19.03 -3.43 -7.43
C TYR A 158 -18.02 -4.56 -7.65
N GLN A 159 -17.85 -5.03 -8.89
CA GLN A 159 -16.96 -6.14 -9.22
C GLN A 159 -15.50 -5.84 -8.89
N THR A 160 -15.03 -4.63 -9.20
CA THR A 160 -13.65 -4.22 -8.85
C THR A 160 -13.44 -4.12 -7.34
N GLY A 161 -14.43 -3.60 -6.60
CA GLY A 161 -14.40 -3.56 -5.15
C GLY A 161 -14.40 -4.95 -4.51
N MET A 162 -15.24 -5.85 -5.02
CA MET A 162 -15.32 -7.24 -4.54
C MET A 162 -14.05 -8.03 -4.85
N LEU A 163 -13.43 -7.81 -6.01
CA LEU A 163 -12.13 -8.39 -6.33
C LEU A 163 -11.08 -7.95 -5.31
N PHE A 164 -10.97 -6.65 -5.03
CA PHE A 164 -10.07 -6.15 -4.00
C PHE A 164 -10.32 -6.80 -2.64
N LEU A 165 -11.58 -6.85 -2.16
CA LEU A 165 -11.91 -7.40 -0.85
C LEU A 165 -11.57 -8.89 -0.74
N ARG A 166 -11.89 -9.68 -1.77
CA ARG A 166 -11.56 -11.12 -1.80
C ARG A 166 -10.06 -11.35 -1.78
N THR A 167 -9.30 -10.60 -2.58
CA THR A 167 -7.85 -10.72 -2.62
C THR A 167 -7.20 -10.20 -1.33
N HIS A 168 -7.77 -9.16 -0.70
CA HIS A 168 -7.33 -8.68 0.61
C HIS A 168 -7.44 -9.78 1.67
N ILE A 169 -8.59 -10.47 1.75
CA ILE A 169 -8.79 -11.60 2.68
C ILE A 169 -7.74 -12.70 2.44
N LEU A 170 -7.50 -13.06 1.18
CA LEU A 170 -6.46 -14.04 0.83
C LEU A 170 -5.07 -13.58 1.28
N LEU A 171 -4.72 -12.32 1.05
CA LEU A 171 -3.45 -11.74 1.47
C LEU A 171 -3.29 -11.74 2.99
N THR A 172 -4.33 -11.41 3.75
CA THR A 172 -4.30 -11.50 5.22
C THR A 172 -4.07 -12.94 5.68
N GLN A 173 -4.72 -13.92 5.02
CA GLN A 173 -4.52 -15.35 5.34
C GLN A 173 -3.10 -15.81 5.01
N LEU A 174 -2.56 -15.44 3.85
CA LEU A 174 -1.19 -15.76 3.46
C LEU A 174 -0.17 -15.12 4.41
N ALA A 175 -0.33 -13.82 4.70
CA ALA A 175 0.53 -13.12 5.65
C ALA A 175 0.55 -13.80 7.03
N GLY A 176 -0.63 -14.23 7.51
CA GLY A 176 -0.75 -15.01 8.74
C GLY A 176 0.03 -16.33 8.73
N ARG A 177 0.08 -17.04 7.59
CA ARG A 177 0.89 -18.28 7.45
C ARG A 177 2.39 -18.01 7.56
N PHE A 178 2.85 -16.85 7.11
CA PHE A 178 4.25 -16.43 7.19
C PHE A 178 4.59 -15.71 8.49
N GLY A 179 3.64 -15.53 9.42
CA GLY A 179 3.85 -14.74 10.64
C GLY A 179 4.04 -13.24 10.37
N LEU A 180 3.63 -12.76 9.19
CA LEU A 180 3.75 -11.37 8.78
C LEU A 180 2.50 -10.58 9.19
N LEU A 181 2.71 -9.38 9.72
CA LEU A 181 1.62 -8.43 10.01
C LEU A 181 1.30 -7.55 8.79
N PHE A 182 1.18 -8.19 7.62
CA PHE A 182 0.85 -7.52 6.35
C PHE A 182 -0.64 -7.66 6.10
N TRP A 183 -1.23 -6.65 5.46
CA TRP A 183 -2.65 -6.67 5.06
C TRP A 183 -3.63 -6.89 6.22
N VAL A 184 -3.19 -6.65 7.47
CA VAL A 184 -4.05 -6.76 8.66
C VAL A 184 -4.73 -5.43 8.89
N LEU A 185 -6.06 -5.45 8.91
CA LEU A 185 -6.85 -4.31 9.38
C LEU A 185 -6.98 -4.41 10.89
N ILE A 186 -6.52 -3.38 11.58
CA ILE A 186 -6.77 -3.24 13.01
C ILE A 186 -7.98 -2.32 13.17
N PRO A 187 -9.13 -2.83 13.63
CA PRO A 187 -10.30 -1.99 13.85
C PRO A 187 -9.93 -0.94 14.90
N LYS A 188 -10.07 0.34 14.54
CA LYS A 188 -9.90 1.42 15.50
C LYS A 188 -11.10 1.42 16.44
N LEU A 189 -10.91 0.88 17.63
CA LEU A 189 -11.88 0.96 18.72
C LEU A 189 -12.00 2.43 19.15
N HIS A 190 -13.05 3.10 18.67
CA HIS A 190 -13.46 4.41 19.18
C HIS A 190 -14.25 4.22 20.47
N VAL A 191 -13.60 3.72 21.52
CA VAL A 191 -14.21 3.72 22.85
C VAL A 191 -14.06 5.14 23.40
N SER A 192 -15.11 5.94 23.21
CA SER A 192 -15.27 7.18 23.96
C SER A 192 -15.66 6.78 25.38
N VAL A 193 -14.70 6.67 26.29
CA VAL A 193 -15.00 6.56 27.73
C VAL A 193 -15.59 7.92 28.16
N LYS A 194 -16.90 8.09 27.98
CA LYS A 194 -17.66 9.19 28.58
C LYS A 194 -18.05 8.75 29.97
N GLY A 195 -17.15 8.93 30.91
CA GLY A 195 -17.40 8.78 32.33
C GLY A 195 -16.20 9.29 33.10
N PRO A 196 -16.40 10.01 34.22
CA PRO A 196 -15.29 10.32 35.09
C PRO A 196 -14.69 9.01 35.59
N ILE A 197 -13.40 8.77 35.34
CA ILE A 197 -12.61 7.83 36.15
C ILE A 197 -12.23 8.59 37.43
N ASP A 198 -13.24 9.11 38.13
CA ASP A 198 -13.04 9.65 39.46
C ASP A 198 -13.17 8.47 40.42
N GLY A 199 -12.01 7.91 40.81
CA GLY A 199 -11.86 7.48 42.20
C GLY A 199 -11.57 6.02 42.53
N VAL A 200 -11.09 5.14 41.64
CA VAL A 200 -10.68 3.79 42.08
C VAL A 200 -9.42 3.28 41.40
N LEU A 201 -8.27 3.89 41.71
CA LEU A 201 -6.99 3.17 41.86
C LEU A 201 -6.16 3.96 42.89
N LYS A 202 -6.41 3.68 44.17
CA LYS A 202 -5.42 3.94 45.22
C LYS A 202 -4.51 2.70 45.28
N ASP A 203 -3.21 2.95 45.27
CA ASP A 203 -2.15 1.95 45.26
C ASP A 203 -2.29 0.91 46.40
N PRO A 204 -1.96 -0.37 46.16
CA PRO A 204 -1.65 -1.28 47.25
C PRO A 204 -0.24 -0.98 47.78
N VAL A 205 -0.17 -0.69 49.08
CA VAL A 205 1.06 -0.67 49.89
C VAL A 205 1.61 -2.08 50.02
#